data_AF-A0A969VZW9-F1
#
_entry.id   AF-A0A969VZW9-F1
#
_cell.length_a   1.000
_cell.length_b   1.000
_cell.length_c   1.000
_cell.angle_alpha   90.00
_cell.angle_beta   90.00
_cell.angle_gamma   90.00
#
_symmetry.space_group_name_H-M   'P 1'
#
loop_
_entity.id
_entity.type
_entity.pdbx_description
1 polymer ?
#
loop_
_entity_poly.entity_id
_entity_poly.type
_entity_poly.pdbx_seq_one_letter_code
_entity_poly.pdbx_strand_id
1 'polypeptide(L)'
;MSASPAVYESLAKLIAYVDDNPAFQSQVTGFLNSVGYRIDRSFDDPATGFHAVGLVSTTPDKPPVLVFRGTDGLSDDPALGDRRAIGLNQFEPNRSAISDWLTRIAQDTSNPSRLLPDLLGHSLGGALGQLAAAQLTSLFGDLVTFNSPATSSATVDAFQRNGGANKNVTHYIVNGDIVSLGGEAFLPGKVILQSFTDPQIDPTLVLPGNPIIARDKHTKRDLLSNPPAGFSQTEIPIEQLNSPTFTYPNDSNFREFSLALAFADPLLLAAASTRGALERTRTSDGFSFFGLTNLAQVALSPLRPNFLVGDDLNNLALASQGD
;
A
#
# COMPACT_ATOMS: atom_id res chain seq x y z
N MET A 1 12.04 -12.21 17.88
CA MET A 1 11.62 -10.79 17.78
C MET A 1 11.27 -10.52 16.33
N SER A 2 10.15 -9.86 16.03
CA SER A 2 9.85 -9.42 14.66
C SER A 2 10.93 -8.44 14.18
N ALA A 3 11.17 -8.37 12.87
CA ALA A 3 12.12 -7.39 12.36
C ALA A 3 11.61 -5.96 12.64
N SER A 4 12.51 -4.97 12.62
CA SER A 4 12.08 -3.59 12.82
C SER A 4 11.14 -3.15 11.70
N PRO A 5 10.16 -2.25 11.97
CA PRO A 5 9.29 -1.70 10.93
C PRO A 5 10.04 -1.13 9.72
N ALA A 6 11.29 -0.66 9.92
CA ALA A 6 12.23 -0.26 8.88
C ALA A 6 12.54 -1.31 7.83
N VAL A 7 12.89 -2.49 8.32
CA VAL A 7 13.22 -3.59 7.45
C VAL A 7 11.97 -3.99 6.67
N TYR A 8 10.82 -4.04 7.34
CA TYR A 8 9.56 -4.40 6.68
C TYR A 8 9.12 -3.39 5.63
N GLU A 9 9.27 -2.08 5.90
CA GLU A 9 9.00 -1.05 4.90
C GLU A 9 9.91 -1.20 3.68
N SER A 10 11.22 -1.35 3.90
CA SER A 10 12.20 -1.53 2.81
C SER A 10 11.94 -2.80 2.00
N LEU A 11 11.59 -3.90 2.66
CA LEU A 11 11.22 -5.15 2.00
C LEU A 11 9.99 -4.94 1.09
N ALA A 12 8.93 -4.33 1.63
CA ALA A 12 7.65 -4.17 0.94
C ALA A 12 7.66 -3.09 -0.15
N LYS A 13 8.38 -1.98 0.04
CA LYS A 13 8.38 -0.83 -0.88
C LYS A 13 9.51 -0.86 -1.90
N LEU A 14 10.58 -1.63 -1.65
CA LEU A 14 11.76 -1.66 -2.52
C LEU A 14 12.09 -3.05 -2.99
N ILE A 15 12.41 -3.97 -2.07
CA ILE A 15 12.96 -5.27 -2.43
C ILE A 15 11.99 -6.05 -3.31
N ALA A 16 10.71 -6.12 -2.93
CA ALA A 16 9.71 -6.83 -3.73
C ALA A 16 9.46 -6.25 -5.13
N TYR A 17 9.94 -5.04 -5.45
CA TYR A 17 9.81 -4.43 -6.78
C TYR A 17 11.04 -4.68 -7.67
N VAL A 18 12.15 -5.17 -7.11
CA VAL A 18 13.41 -5.29 -7.86
C VAL A 18 14.17 -6.59 -7.56
N ASP A 19 13.59 -7.53 -6.80
CA ASP A 19 14.25 -8.78 -6.40
C ASP A 19 14.56 -9.70 -7.59
N ASP A 20 13.78 -9.59 -8.65
CA ASP A 20 13.93 -10.34 -9.90
C ASP A 20 14.75 -9.57 -10.96
N ASN A 21 15.04 -8.29 -10.73
CA ASN A 21 15.74 -7.44 -11.68
C ASN A 21 17.27 -7.64 -11.59
N PRO A 22 17.93 -8.14 -12.67
CA PRO A 22 19.37 -8.39 -12.68
C PRO A 22 20.23 -7.18 -12.33
N ALA A 23 19.77 -5.97 -12.65
CA ALA A 23 20.51 -4.73 -12.40
C ALA A 23 20.62 -4.36 -10.91
N PHE A 24 19.74 -4.93 -10.06
CA PHE A 24 19.68 -4.63 -8.63
C PHE A 24 20.10 -5.82 -7.74
N GLN A 25 20.50 -6.95 -8.32
CA GLN A 25 20.79 -8.18 -7.58
C GLN A 25 21.85 -8.01 -6.48
N SER A 26 22.91 -7.24 -6.73
CA SER A 26 23.95 -6.98 -5.72
C SER A 26 23.42 -6.15 -4.56
N GLN A 27 22.56 -5.16 -4.84
CA GLN A 27 21.93 -4.29 -3.86
C GLN A 27 20.90 -5.06 -3.04
N VAL A 28 20.07 -5.89 -3.68
CA VAL A 28 19.09 -6.76 -3.02
C VAL A 28 19.79 -7.75 -2.09
N THR A 29 20.79 -8.47 -2.60
CA THR A 29 21.55 -9.44 -1.80
C THR A 29 22.29 -8.77 -0.65
N GLY A 30 22.93 -7.62 -0.91
CA GLY A 30 23.62 -6.84 0.12
C GLY A 30 22.68 -6.35 1.22
N PHE A 31 21.50 -5.84 0.84
CA PHE A 31 20.48 -5.41 1.79
C PHE A 31 19.99 -6.60 2.63
N LEU A 32 19.52 -7.68 2.00
CA LEU A 32 18.99 -8.86 2.68
C LEU A 32 20.00 -9.46 3.65
N ASN A 33 21.26 -9.60 3.23
CA ASN A 33 22.34 -10.06 4.12
C ASN A 33 22.54 -9.14 5.32
N SER A 34 22.48 -7.81 5.13
CA SER A 34 22.66 -6.85 6.22
C SER A 34 21.51 -6.87 7.24
N VAL A 35 20.29 -7.22 6.80
CA VAL A 35 19.11 -7.34 7.68
C VAL A 35 18.84 -8.78 8.15
N GLY A 36 19.67 -9.73 7.74
CA GLY A 36 19.61 -11.13 8.18
C GLY A 36 18.55 -11.98 7.49
N TYR A 37 18.35 -11.78 6.18
CA TYR A 37 17.46 -12.56 5.34
C TYR A 37 18.18 -13.08 4.10
N ARG A 38 17.60 -14.10 3.47
CA ARG A 38 17.91 -14.53 2.10
C ARG A 38 16.63 -14.95 1.40
N ILE A 39 16.61 -14.86 0.07
CA ILE A 39 15.50 -15.38 -0.73
C ILE A 39 15.50 -16.91 -0.66
N ASP A 40 14.33 -17.48 -0.37
CA ASP A 40 14.05 -18.91 -0.46
C ASP A 40 13.25 -19.22 -1.73
N ARG A 41 12.25 -18.38 -2.04
CA ARG A 41 11.39 -18.57 -3.22
C ARG A 41 10.88 -17.23 -3.75
N SER A 42 10.95 -17.05 -5.07
CA SER A 42 10.15 -16.02 -5.76
C SER A 42 8.89 -16.69 -6.35
N PHE A 43 7.78 -15.98 -6.28
CA PHE A 43 6.51 -16.34 -6.89
C PHE A 43 6.23 -15.33 -7.97
N ASP A 44 6.19 -15.76 -9.22
CA ASP A 44 5.90 -14.91 -10.36
C ASP A 44 4.83 -15.59 -11.20
N ASP A 45 3.70 -14.91 -11.35
CA ASP A 45 2.59 -15.31 -12.21
C ASP A 45 2.27 -14.17 -13.18
N PRO A 46 2.93 -14.16 -14.36
CA PRO A 46 2.75 -13.09 -15.34
C PRO A 46 1.35 -13.07 -15.96
N ALA A 47 0.55 -14.14 -15.80
CA ALA A 47 -0.82 -14.16 -16.32
C ALA A 47 -1.76 -13.24 -15.50
N THR A 48 -1.47 -13.07 -14.21
CA THR A 48 -2.25 -12.21 -13.31
C THR A 48 -1.49 -10.95 -12.88
N GLY A 49 -0.17 -10.91 -13.04
CA GLY A 49 0.71 -9.86 -12.51
C GLY A 49 1.11 -10.09 -11.05
N PHE A 50 0.69 -11.22 -10.46
CA PHE A 50 1.02 -11.56 -9.08
C PHE A 50 2.52 -11.79 -8.92
N HIS A 51 3.12 -11.09 -7.97
CA HIS A 51 4.51 -11.31 -7.56
C HIS A 51 4.66 -11.28 -6.04
N ALA A 52 5.42 -12.23 -5.50
CA ALA A 52 5.77 -12.27 -4.09
C ALA A 52 7.15 -12.89 -3.87
N VAL A 53 7.77 -12.60 -2.73
CA VAL A 53 9.08 -13.13 -2.35
C VAL A 53 9.00 -13.74 -0.95
N GLY A 54 9.27 -15.04 -0.88
CA GLY A 54 9.46 -15.78 0.35
C GLY A 54 10.91 -15.70 0.81
N LEU A 55 11.11 -15.14 2.00
CA LEU A 55 12.40 -14.93 2.65
C LEU A 55 12.52 -15.84 3.87
N VAL A 56 13.73 -16.37 4.07
CA VAL A 56 14.08 -17.07 5.30
C VAL A 56 15.10 -16.26 6.07
N SER A 57 14.98 -16.29 7.39
CA SER A 57 15.94 -15.65 8.28
C SER A 57 17.29 -16.36 8.23
N THR A 58 18.37 -15.59 8.34
CA THR A 58 19.72 -16.12 8.57
C THR A 58 20.04 -16.23 10.06
N THR A 59 19.11 -15.84 10.94
CA THR A 59 19.21 -15.95 12.39
C THR A 59 18.00 -16.70 12.98
N PRO A 60 18.16 -17.49 14.05
CA PRO A 60 17.09 -18.34 14.56
C PRO A 60 15.93 -17.59 15.23
N ASP A 61 16.09 -16.30 15.53
CA ASP A 61 15.19 -15.49 16.35
C ASP A 61 14.21 -14.60 15.56
N LYS A 62 14.33 -14.57 14.23
CA LYS A 62 13.44 -13.81 13.33
C LYS A 62 12.54 -14.76 12.53
N PRO A 63 11.26 -14.39 12.34
CA PRO A 63 10.36 -15.18 11.51
C PRO A 63 10.82 -15.14 10.04
N PRO A 64 10.51 -16.18 9.23
CA PRO A 64 10.47 -16.05 7.78
C PRO A 64 9.50 -14.93 7.37
N VAL A 65 9.62 -14.43 6.15
CA VAL A 65 8.78 -13.32 5.68
C VAL A 65 8.28 -13.62 4.28
N LEU A 66 6.99 -13.38 4.04
CA LEU A 66 6.42 -13.36 2.70
C LEU A 66 6.07 -11.92 2.33
N VAL A 67 6.69 -11.41 1.28
CA VAL A 67 6.51 -10.03 0.82
C VAL A 67 5.73 -10.04 -0.48
N PHE A 68 4.55 -9.45 -0.50
CA PHE A 68 3.75 -9.26 -1.71
C PHE A 68 4.14 -7.93 -2.38
N ARG A 69 4.45 -7.98 -3.68
CA ARG A 69 4.68 -6.77 -4.46
C ARG A 69 3.38 -6.03 -4.68
N GLY A 70 3.46 -4.70 -4.76
CA GLY A 70 2.35 -3.90 -5.24
C GLY A 70 2.30 -3.84 -6.77
N THR A 71 1.64 -2.80 -7.27
CA THR A 71 1.46 -2.57 -8.70
C THR A 71 2.78 -2.24 -9.38
N ASP A 72 3.11 -2.97 -10.45
CA ASP A 72 4.31 -2.79 -11.27
C ASP A 72 3.97 -2.42 -12.73
N GLY A 73 2.68 -2.27 -13.05
CA GLY A 73 2.27 -1.72 -14.33
C GLY A 73 0.77 -1.72 -14.55
N LEU A 74 0.37 -1.30 -15.76
CA LEU A 74 -1.03 -1.27 -16.19
C LEU A 74 -1.71 -2.66 -16.16
N SER A 75 -0.93 -3.75 -16.22
CA SER A 75 -1.44 -5.12 -16.13
C SER A 75 -2.08 -5.44 -14.78
N ASP A 76 -1.78 -4.67 -13.73
CA ASP A 76 -2.35 -4.87 -12.39
C ASP A 76 -3.67 -4.09 -12.16
N ASP A 77 -4.07 -3.23 -13.11
CA ASP A 77 -5.29 -2.45 -13.00
C ASP A 77 -6.56 -3.32 -12.80
N PRO A 78 -6.70 -4.48 -13.47
CA PRO A 78 -7.80 -5.40 -13.18
C PRO A 78 -7.83 -5.88 -11.73
N ALA A 79 -6.68 -6.00 -11.07
CA ALA A 79 -6.60 -6.39 -9.66
C ALA A 79 -7.11 -5.29 -8.72
N LEU A 80 -6.88 -4.02 -9.06
CA LEU A 80 -7.45 -2.87 -8.36
C LEU A 80 -8.97 -2.76 -8.57
N GLY A 81 -9.46 -3.17 -9.74
CA GLY A 81 -10.87 -3.18 -10.10
C GLY A 81 -11.69 -4.42 -9.70
N ASP A 82 -11.08 -5.47 -9.13
CA ASP A 82 -11.82 -6.70 -8.79
C ASP A 82 -12.91 -6.42 -7.73
N ARG A 83 -14.18 -6.54 -8.14
CA ARG A 83 -15.35 -6.21 -7.31
C ARG A 83 -15.47 -7.04 -6.05
N ARG A 84 -14.88 -8.24 -6.03
CA ARG A 84 -15.00 -9.18 -4.90
C ARG A 84 -14.08 -8.79 -3.74
N ALA A 85 -12.88 -8.35 -4.07
CA ALA A 85 -11.89 -7.73 -3.20
C ALA A 85 -10.67 -7.31 -4.06
N ILE A 86 -10.01 -6.22 -3.69
CA ILE A 86 -8.80 -5.75 -4.38
C ILE A 86 -7.71 -6.82 -4.31
N GLY A 87 -7.17 -7.19 -5.46
CA GLY A 87 -6.12 -8.22 -5.59
C GLY A 87 -6.62 -9.67 -5.62
N LEU A 88 -7.92 -9.93 -5.54
CA LEU A 88 -8.41 -11.31 -5.42
C LEU A 88 -8.13 -12.16 -6.68
N ASN A 89 -8.25 -11.57 -7.87
CA ASN A 89 -7.89 -12.21 -9.14
C ASN A 89 -6.41 -12.65 -9.22
N GLN A 90 -5.50 -11.96 -8.52
CA GLN A 90 -4.09 -12.31 -8.40
C GLN A 90 -3.86 -13.35 -7.30
N PHE A 91 -4.53 -13.20 -6.15
CA PHE A 91 -4.34 -14.08 -5.01
C PHE A 91 -4.94 -15.49 -5.23
N GLU A 92 -6.15 -15.58 -5.76
CA GLU A 92 -6.91 -16.83 -5.82
C GLU A 92 -6.21 -17.95 -6.62
N PRO A 93 -5.64 -17.69 -7.82
CA PRO A 93 -4.87 -18.68 -8.56
C PRO A 93 -3.57 -19.09 -7.85
N ASN A 94 -2.97 -18.18 -7.08
CA ASN A 94 -1.67 -18.37 -6.44
C ASN A 94 -1.77 -18.88 -4.99
N ARG A 95 -2.98 -18.93 -4.42
CA ARG A 95 -3.23 -19.28 -3.00
C ARG A 95 -2.60 -20.62 -2.59
N SER A 96 -2.68 -21.65 -3.43
CA SER A 96 -2.11 -22.96 -3.10
C SER A 96 -0.61 -22.88 -2.92
N ALA A 97 0.10 -22.25 -3.87
CA ALA A 97 1.55 -22.13 -3.82
C ALA A 97 2.02 -21.34 -2.58
N ILE A 98 1.25 -20.30 -2.20
CA ILE A 98 1.50 -19.51 -0.99
C ILE A 98 1.26 -20.35 0.27
N SER A 99 0.12 -21.05 0.36
CA SER A 99 -0.19 -21.94 1.48
C SER A 99 0.86 -23.04 1.68
N ASP A 100 1.31 -23.64 0.58
CA ASP A 100 2.34 -24.69 0.59
C ASP A 100 3.67 -24.15 1.11
N TRP A 101 4.05 -22.94 0.68
CA TRP A 101 5.27 -22.30 1.16
C TRP A 101 5.20 -21.94 2.64
N LEU A 102 4.11 -21.31 3.09
CA LEU A 102 3.92 -20.95 4.51
C LEU A 102 3.98 -22.18 5.41
N THR A 103 3.33 -23.27 5.00
CA THR A 103 3.31 -24.54 5.74
C THR A 103 4.70 -25.17 5.81
N ARG A 104 5.41 -25.25 4.67
CA ARG A 104 6.75 -25.84 4.61
C ARG A 104 7.75 -25.01 5.43
N ILE A 105 7.75 -23.70 5.26
CA ILE A 105 8.80 -22.84 5.83
C ILE A 105 8.69 -22.70 7.35
N ALA A 106 7.49 -22.88 7.91
CA ALA A 106 7.30 -22.97 9.35
C ALA A 106 7.97 -24.20 9.99
N GLN A 107 8.27 -25.24 9.19
CA GLN A 107 8.93 -26.48 9.65
C GLN A 107 10.36 -26.64 9.11
N ASP A 108 10.85 -25.66 8.34
CA ASP A 108 12.15 -25.74 7.69
C ASP A 108 13.29 -25.65 8.70
N THR A 109 14.42 -26.32 8.43
CA THR A 109 15.58 -26.31 9.31
C THR A 109 16.24 -24.94 9.39
N SER A 110 16.04 -24.06 8.40
CA SER A 110 16.43 -22.65 8.45
C SER A 110 15.57 -21.81 9.41
N ASN A 111 14.45 -22.35 9.89
CA ASN A 111 13.57 -21.75 10.90
C ASN A 111 13.50 -22.64 12.17
N PRO A 112 14.60 -22.77 12.93
CA PRO A 112 14.68 -23.71 14.05
C PRO A 112 13.69 -23.37 15.19
N SER A 113 13.31 -22.10 15.32
CA SER A 113 12.31 -21.64 16.29
C SER A 113 10.87 -21.89 15.83
N ARG A 114 10.66 -22.41 14.62
CA ARG A 114 9.35 -22.71 14.02
C ARG A 114 8.39 -21.53 14.08
N LEU A 115 8.93 -20.33 13.88
CA LEU A 115 8.13 -19.11 13.85
C LEU A 115 7.26 -19.13 12.60
N LEU A 116 6.00 -18.70 12.73
CA LEU A 116 5.15 -18.53 11.56
C LEU A 116 5.69 -17.35 10.73
N PRO A 117 5.57 -17.41 9.39
CA PRO A 117 6.02 -16.31 8.54
C PRO A 117 5.20 -15.04 8.73
N ASP A 118 5.85 -13.90 8.74
CA ASP A 118 5.17 -12.60 8.70
C ASP A 118 4.78 -12.26 7.25
N LEU A 119 3.64 -11.59 7.08
CA LEU A 119 3.13 -11.15 5.79
C LEU A 119 3.33 -9.65 5.63
N LEU A 120 3.96 -9.23 4.55
CA LEU A 120 4.25 -7.83 4.27
C LEU A 120 3.69 -7.43 2.91
N GLY A 121 3.27 -6.17 2.77
CA GLY A 121 2.90 -5.65 1.46
C GLY A 121 2.71 -4.14 1.40
N HIS A 122 3.09 -3.56 0.28
CA HIS A 122 2.88 -2.15 -0.05
C HIS A 122 1.84 -2.01 -1.16
N SER A 123 0.97 -0.98 -1.10
CA SER A 123 -0.02 -0.73 -2.15
C SER A 123 -0.90 -1.98 -2.37
N LEU A 124 -1.10 -2.41 -3.62
CA LEU A 124 -1.76 -3.68 -3.98
C LEU A 124 -1.22 -4.88 -3.19
N GLY A 125 0.07 -4.94 -2.90
CA GLY A 125 0.70 -6.00 -2.12
C GLY A 125 0.15 -6.09 -0.70
N GLY A 126 -0.22 -4.97 -0.09
CA GLY A 126 -0.87 -4.98 1.23
C GLY A 126 -2.31 -5.49 1.19
N ALA A 127 -3.03 -5.31 0.07
CA ALA A 127 -4.33 -5.95 -0.14
C ALA A 127 -4.20 -7.47 -0.33
N LEU A 128 -3.19 -7.91 -1.09
CA LEU A 128 -2.83 -9.34 -1.20
C LEU A 128 -2.46 -9.94 0.16
N GLY A 129 -1.69 -9.21 0.98
CA GLY A 129 -1.37 -9.61 2.36
C GLY A 129 -2.61 -9.77 3.24
N GLN A 130 -3.58 -8.86 3.14
CA GLN A 130 -4.87 -8.99 3.84
C GLN A 130 -5.68 -10.21 3.37
N LEU A 131 -5.72 -10.48 2.06
CA LEU A 131 -6.36 -11.68 1.51
C LEU A 131 -5.70 -12.96 2.02
N ALA A 132 -4.37 -13.00 2.02
CA ALA A 132 -3.59 -14.11 2.54
C ALA A 132 -3.85 -14.33 4.05
N ALA A 133 -3.81 -13.27 4.86
CA ALA A 133 -4.10 -13.35 6.29
C ALA A 133 -5.53 -13.86 6.59
N ALA A 134 -6.52 -13.42 5.81
CA ALA A 134 -7.91 -13.83 5.96
C ALA A 134 -8.17 -15.28 5.55
N GLN A 135 -7.55 -15.75 4.46
CA GLN A 135 -7.79 -17.10 3.93
C GLN A 135 -6.85 -18.16 4.53
N LEU A 136 -5.69 -17.75 5.07
CA LEU A 136 -4.65 -18.61 5.61
C LEU A 136 -4.35 -18.25 7.08
N THR A 137 -5.38 -17.94 7.86
CA THR A 137 -5.25 -17.30 9.18
C THR A 137 -4.37 -18.05 10.17
N SER A 138 -4.30 -19.38 10.09
CA SER A 138 -3.44 -20.20 10.96
C SER A 138 -1.97 -20.26 10.53
N LEU A 139 -1.63 -19.78 9.33
CA LEU A 139 -0.32 -20.00 8.69
C LEU A 139 0.61 -18.78 8.72
N PHE A 140 0.24 -17.70 9.40
CA PHE A 140 1.05 -16.50 9.48
C PHE A 140 1.25 -16.00 10.92
N GLY A 141 2.36 -15.28 11.12
CA GLY A 141 2.70 -14.55 12.34
C GLY A 141 1.98 -13.21 12.39
N ASP A 142 2.70 -12.16 12.01
CA ASP A 142 2.19 -10.78 11.93
C ASP A 142 1.83 -10.40 10.49
N LEU A 143 0.86 -9.49 10.31
CA LEU A 143 0.59 -8.82 9.04
C LEU A 143 0.98 -7.34 9.15
N VAL A 144 1.81 -6.85 8.24
CA VAL A 144 2.18 -5.44 8.17
C VAL A 144 1.96 -4.91 6.75
N THR A 145 1.20 -3.83 6.64
CA THR A 145 0.87 -3.21 5.36
C THR A 145 1.30 -1.75 5.32
N PHE A 146 1.67 -1.29 4.13
CA PHE A 146 2.17 0.05 3.87
C PHE A 146 1.34 0.69 2.76
N ASN A 147 0.65 1.78 3.07
CA ASN A 147 -0.14 2.56 2.10
C ASN A 147 -0.97 1.66 1.16
N SER A 148 -1.59 0.63 1.74
CA SER A 148 -2.36 -0.35 0.99
C SER A 148 -3.81 0.09 0.92
N PRO A 149 -4.55 -0.28 -0.13
CA PRO A 149 -6.00 -0.25 -0.03
C PRO A 149 -6.48 -1.30 0.99
N ALA A 150 -7.73 -1.16 1.39
CA ALA A 150 -8.45 -2.14 2.20
C ALA A 150 -8.86 -3.37 1.36
N THR A 151 -9.57 -4.30 1.99
CA THR A 151 -10.18 -5.47 1.34
C THR A 151 -11.72 -5.37 1.41
N SER A 152 -12.45 -6.45 1.10
CA SER A 152 -13.90 -6.51 1.27
C SER A 152 -14.31 -6.82 2.71
N SER A 153 -15.49 -6.34 3.14
CA SER A 153 -16.06 -6.66 4.45
C SER A 153 -16.23 -8.17 4.63
N ALA A 154 -16.58 -8.91 3.56
CA ALA A 154 -16.64 -10.37 3.60
C ALA A 154 -15.29 -11.03 3.93
N THR A 155 -14.18 -10.44 3.47
CA THR A 155 -12.82 -10.90 3.80
C THR A 155 -12.49 -10.62 5.27
N VAL A 156 -12.87 -9.44 5.78
CA VAL A 156 -12.74 -9.09 7.20
C VAL A 156 -13.52 -10.05 8.09
N ASP A 157 -14.78 -10.35 7.73
CA ASP A 157 -15.62 -11.28 8.46
C ASP A 157 -15.06 -12.71 8.45
N ALA A 158 -14.48 -13.14 7.32
CA ALA A 158 -13.80 -14.43 7.23
C ALA A 158 -12.58 -14.48 8.17
N PHE A 159 -11.74 -13.43 8.17
CA PHE A 159 -10.58 -13.32 9.05
C PHE A 159 -10.98 -13.43 10.52
N GLN A 160 -11.99 -12.68 10.96
CA GLN A 160 -12.48 -12.72 12.34
C GLN A 160 -13.00 -14.11 12.72
N ARG A 161 -13.84 -14.72 11.87
CA ARG A 161 -14.37 -16.09 12.09
C ARG A 161 -13.27 -17.14 12.18
N ASN A 162 -12.17 -16.94 11.46
CA ASN A 162 -11.01 -17.85 11.44
C ASN A 162 -10.01 -17.59 12.58
N GLY A 163 -10.38 -16.80 13.60
CA GLY A 163 -9.54 -16.52 14.77
C GLY A 163 -8.58 -15.34 14.60
N GLY A 164 -8.75 -14.53 13.55
CA GLY A 164 -7.93 -13.37 13.23
C GLY A 164 -7.94 -12.27 14.29
N ALA A 165 -8.96 -12.22 15.16
CA ALA A 165 -9.04 -11.25 16.25
C ALA A 165 -7.86 -11.31 17.23
N ASN A 166 -7.16 -12.45 17.31
CA ASN A 166 -5.98 -12.63 18.16
C ASN A 166 -4.64 -12.45 17.42
N LYS A 167 -4.67 -12.02 16.16
CA LYS A 167 -3.48 -11.82 15.33
C LYS A 167 -2.98 -10.39 15.44
N ASN A 168 -1.68 -10.21 15.26
CA ASN A 168 -1.10 -8.89 15.15
C ASN A 168 -1.22 -8.41 13.71
N VAL A 169 -1.94 -7.32 13.52
CA VAL A 169 -2.06 -6.63 12.24
C VAL A 169 -1.68 -5.17 12.46
N THR A 170 -0.83 -4.62 11.60
CA THR A 170 -0.46 -3.21 11.61
C THR A 170 -0.60 -2.61 10.21
N HIS A 171 -1.40 -1.55 10.12
CA HIS A 171 -1.57 -0.76 8.90
C HIS A 171 -0.84 0.57 9.07
N TYR A 172 0.19 0.76 8.26
CA TYR A 172 0.90 2.03 8.16
C TYR A 172 0.36 2.81 6.96
N ILE A 173 -0.14 4.01 7.22
CA ILE A 173 -0.78 4.84 6.20
C ILE A 173 -0.20 6.25 6.27
N VAL A 174 0.22 6.76 5.12
CA VAL A 174 0.53 8.18 4.96
C VAL A 174 -0.76 8.98 4.79
N ASN A 175 -0.85 10.09 5.53
CA ASN A 175 -1.93 11.04 5.41
C ASN A 175 -1.98 11.63 3.98
N GLY A 176 -3.16 11.60 3.37
CA GLY A 176 -3.37 11.99 1.97
C GLY A 176 -3.15 10.89 0.93
N ASP A 177 -2.78 9.67 1.31
CA ASP A 177 -2.65 8.57 0.35
C ASP A 177 -4.02 8.12 -0.21
N ILE A 178 -4.28 8.42 -1.49
CA ILE A 178 -5.54 8.03 -2.13
C ILE A 178 -5.68 6.52 -2.30
N VAL A 179 -4.58 5.76 -2.35
CA VAL A 179 -4.62 4.30 -2.50
C VAL A 179 -5.30 3.68 -1.28
N SER A 180 -4.93 4.13 -0.08
CA SER A 180 -5.54 3.69 1.17
C SER A 180 -7.04 4.00 1.31
N LEU A 181 -7.66 4.83 0.46
CA LEU A 181 -9.11 5.01 0.43
C LEU A 181 -9.85 3.86 -0.26
N GLY A 182 -9.18 3.05 -1.09
CA GLY A 182 -9.83 1.95 -1.82
C GLY A 182 -10.18 0.78 -0.90
N GLY A 183 -11.23 0.02 -1.23
CA GLY A 183 -11.70 -1.14 -0.48
C GLY A 183 -12.73 -0.79 0.59
N GLU A 184 -13.50 -1.79 1.02
CA GLU A 184 -14.61 -1.63 1.98
C GLU A 184 -14.10 -1.53 3.42
N ALA A 185 -13.17 -2.40 3.83
CA ALA A 185 -12.66 -2.45 5.20
C ALA A 185 -11.29 -3.15 5.31
N PHE A 186 -10.44 -2.62 6.18
CA PHE A 186 -9.18 -3.24 6.59
C PHE A 186 -9.43 -4.31 7.64
N LEU A 187 -8.51 -5.28 7.71
CA LEU A 187 -8.49 -6.26 8.80
C LEU A 187 -8.32 -5.54 10.16
N PRO A 188 -8.92 -6.04 11.26
CA PRO A 188 -8.76 -5.47 12.59
C PRO A 188 -7.30 -5.48 13.03
N GLY A 189 -6.80 -4.33 13.50
CA GLY A 189 -5.41 -4.16 13.89
C GLY A 189 -5.08 -2.74 14.31
N LYS A 190 -3.78 -2.48 14.52
CA LYS A 190 -3.27 -1.14 14.76
C LYS A 190 -3.24 -0.34 13.46
N VAL A 191 -3.62 0.92 13.53
CA VAL A 191 -3.48 1.85 12.40
C VAL A 191 -2.56 2.97 12.83
N ILE A 192 -1.42 3.08 12.17
CA ILE A 192 -0.47 4.18 12.37
C ILE A 192 -0.59 5.13 11.19
N LEU A 193 -1.20 6.28 11.44
CA LEU A 193 -1.31 7.37 10.47
C LEU A 193 -0.10 8.29 10.60
N GLN A 194 0.61 8.50 9.49
CA GLN A 194 1.74 9.42 9.43
C GLN A 194 1.38 10.72 8.75
N SER A 195 1.65 11.83 9.40
CA SER A 195 1.52 13.15 8.81
C SER A 195 2.88 13.75 8.50
N PHE A 196 2.90 14.47 7.37
CA PHE A 196 4.06 15.13 6.82
C PHE A 196 3.90 16.60 7.15
N THR A 197 4.85 17.18 7.86
CA THR A 197 4.98 18.64 7.95
C THR A 197 5.99 19.05 6.89
N ASP A 198 5.63 18.83 5.63
CA ASP A 198 6.36 19.45 4.53
C ASP A 198 5.88 20.90 4.43
N PRO A 199 6.73 21.91 4.67
CA PRO A 199 6.35 23.29 4.41
C PRO A 199 6.09 23.52 2.92
N GLN A 200 6.61 22.63 2.06
CA GLN A 200 6.36 22.67 0.63
C GLN A 200 5.12 21.87 0.25
N ILE A 201 4.10 22.57 -0.24
CA ILE A 201 2.84 21.98 -0.66
C ILE A 201 2.95 21.66 -2.15
N ASP A 202 3.29 20.41 -2.47
CA ASP A 202 2.99 19.83 -3.77
C ASP A 202 1.76 18.89 -3.63
N PRO A 203 0.60 19.31 -4.14
CA PRO A 203 -0.65 18.56 -4.06
C PRO A 203 -0.69 17.36 -5.01
N THR A 204 0.22 17.27 -5.98
CA THR A 204 0.33 16.07 -6.84
C THR A 204 0.99 14.90 -6.10
N LEU A 205 1.66 15.16 -4.97
CA LEU A 205 2.28 14.13 -4.14
C LEU A 205 1.30 13.13 -3.54
N VAL A 206 -0.01 13.42 -3.53
CA VAL A 206 -1.02 12.46 -3.07
C VAL A 206 -1.31 11.37 -4.10
N LEU A 207 -0.94 11.61 -5.37
CA LEU A 207 -1.14 10.65 -6.46
C LEU A 207 0.03 9.66 -6.49
N PRO A 208 -0.25 8.35 -6.66
CA PRO A 208 0.81 7.35 -6.72
C PRO A 208 1.65 7.53 -7.99
N GLY A 209 2.96 7.48 -7.83
CA GLY A 209 3.95 7.57 -8.88
C GLY A 209 4.84 6.32 -8.96
N ASN A 210 6.00 6.45 -9.60
CA ASN A 210 6.92 5.34 -9.78
C ASN A 210 7.58 4.95 -8.44
N PRO A 211 7.46 3.67 -7.99
CA PRO A 211 7.95 3.22 -6.69
C PRO A 211 9.48 3.32 -6.55
N ILE A 212 10.23 3.31 -7.65
CA ILE A 212 11.69 3.42 -7.65
C ILE A 212 12.13 4.87 -7.48
N ILE A 213 11.42 5.83 -8.09
CA ILE A 213 11.81 7.25 -8.13
C ILE A 213 11.32 8.01 -6.86
N ALA A 214 10.38 7.42 -6.10
CA ALA A 214 10.00 7.82 -4.74
C ALA A 214 9.70 9.32 -4.57
N ARG A 215 8.91 9.88 -5.50
CA ARG A 215 8.60 11.32 -5.50
C ARG A 215 7.35 11.67 -4.72
N ASP A 216 6.40 10.75 -4.56
CA ASP A 216 5.09 10.98 -3.96
C ASP A 216 4.96 10.40 -2.54
N LYS A 217 3.87 10.75 -1.84
CA LYS A 217 3.54 10.29 -0.48
C LYS A 217 3.31 8.79 -0.38
N HIS A 218 2.92 8.15 -1.49
CA HIS A 218 2.67 6.72 -1.55
C HIS A 218 3.98 5.92 -1.50
N THR A 219 4.96 6.34 -2.30
CA THR A 219 6.19 5.59 -2.57
C THR A 219 7.43 6.10 -1.86
N LYS A 220 7.40 7.29 -1.24
CA LYS A 220 8.54 7.89 -0.55
C LYS A 220 9.14 6.94 0.51
N ARG A 221 10.46 6.82 0.54
CA ARG A 221 11.19 5.83 1.35
C ARG A 221 11.42 6.32 2.77
N ASP A 222 11.65 5.38 3.68
CA ASP A 222 12.12 5.62 5.07
C ASP A 222 11.18 6.51 5.90
N LEU A 223 9.91 6.56 5.55
CA LEU A 223 8.94 7.43 6.19
C LEU A 223 8.50 6.88 7.54
N LEU A 224 8.41 5.56 7.67
CA LEU A 224 7.79 4.90 8.82
C LEU A 224 8.80 4.43 9.86
N SER A 225 10.04 4.31 9.42
CA SER A 225 11.09 3.62 10.15
C SER A 225 12.15 4.50 10.78
N ASN A 226 12.34 5.68 10.21
CA ASN A 226 13.17 6.74 10.76
C ASN A 226 12.62 8.09 10.26
N PRO A 227 11.43 8.49 10.74
CA PRO A 227 10.77 9.69 10.25
C PRO A 227 11.74 10.89 10.35
N PRO A 228 11.98 11.63 9.26
CA PRO A 228 12.79 12.84 9.31
C PRO A 228 12.23 13.85 10.33
N ALA A 229 12.99 14.91 10.64
CA ALA A 229 12.44 16.04 11.38
C ALA A 229 11.20 16.60 10.64
N GLY A 230 10.11 16.88 11.34
CA GLY A 230 8.85 17.37 10.74
C GLY A 230 7.80 16.30 10.46
N PHE A 231 7.92 15.10 11.04
CA PHE A 231 6.95 14.02 10.88
C PHE A 231 6.25 13.72 12.20
N SER A 232 4.94 13.46 12.15
CA SER A 232 4.16 13.01 13.31
C SER A 232 3.48 11.68 13.00
N GLN A 233 3.46 10.79 14.00
CA GLN A 233 2.72 9.54 13.96
C GLN A 233 1.57 9.63 14.94
N THR A 234 0.39 9.15 14.55
CA THR A 234 -0.76 9.03 15.44
C THR A 234 -1.42 7.68 15.20
N GLU A 235 -1.67 6.96 16.29
CA GLU A 235 -2.50 5.77 16.23
C GLU A 235 -3.98 6.19 16.15
N ILE A 236 -4.72 5.67 15.18
CA ILE A 236 -6.16 5.89 15.06
C ILE A 236 -6.92 4.56 15.22
N PRO A 237 -8.17 4.59 15.69
CA PRO A 237 -9.00 3.38 15.72
C PRO A 237 -9.25 2.84 14.31
N ILE A 238 -9.26 1.51 14.16
CA ILE A 238 -9.53 0.85 12.88
C ILE A 238 -10.94 1.20 12.36
N GLU A 239 -11.91 1.42 13.25
CA GLU A 239 -13.28 1.83 12.93
C GLU A 239 -13.31 3.21 12.26
N GLN A 240 -12.41 4.11 12.67
CA GLN A 240 -12.28 5.41 12.03
C GLN A 240 -11.80 5.25 10.59
N LEU A 241 -10.75 4.45 10.36
CA LEU A 241 -10.20 4.19 9.02
C LEU A 241 -11.19 3.44 8.11
N ASN A 242 -11.96 2.51 8.68
CA ASN A 242 -12.97 1.71 7.97
C ASN A 242 -14.29 2.47 7.73
N SER A 243 -14.47 3.66 8.29
CA SER A 243 -15.66 4.46 8.02
C SER A 243 -15.77 4.77 6.51
N PRO A 244 -16.94 4.55 5.88
CA PRO A 244 -17.17 5.00 4.49
C PRO A 244 -17.00 6.51 4.30
N THR A 245 -17.07 7.30 5.37
CA THR A 245 -16.84 8.74 5.36
C THR A 245 -15.41 9.13 5.69
N PHE A 246 -14.50 8.16 5.90
CA PHE A 246 -13.10 8.43 6.16
C PHE A 246 -12.48 9.22 5.00
N THR A 247 -11.70 10.24 5.36
CA THR A 247 -10.94 11.12 4.48
C THR A 247 -9.74 11.65 5.27
N TYR A 248 -8.89 12.45 4.64
CA TYR A 248 -7.66 13.02 5.23
C TYR A 248 -7.82 14.52 5.53
N PRO A 249 -8.64 14.93 6.51
CA PRO A 249 -9.00 16.34 6.71
C PRO A 249 -7.83 17.21 7.20
N ASN A 250 -6.81 16.58 7.81
CA ASN A 250 -5.68 17.27 8.44
C ASN A 250 -4.40 17.24 7.60
N ASP A 251 -4.48 16.84 6.33
CA ASP A 251 -3.35 16.87 5.40
C ASP A 251 -3.47 18.07 4.45
N SER A 252 -2.47 18.96 4.47
CA SER A 252 -2.44 20.16 3.64
C SER A 252 -2.48 19.83 2.15
N ASN A 253 -1.67 18.87 1.70
CA ASN A 253 -1.58 18.50 0.29
C ASN A 253 -2.88 17.86 -0.19
N PHE A 254 -3.51 16.99 0.62
CA PHE A 254 -4.80 16.39 0.29
C PHE A 254 -5.92 17.42 0.26
N ARG A 255 -5.90 18.41 1.15
CA ARG A 255 -6.86 19.51 1.15
C ARG A 255 -6.71 20.37 -0.10
N GLU A 256 -5.48 20.74 -0.46
CA GLU A 256 -5.22 21.52 -1.67
C GLU A 256 -5.55 20.73 -2.95
N PHE A 257 -5.13 19.47 -3.02
CA PHE A 257 -5.54 18.53 -4.06
C PHE A 257 -7.06 18.49 -4.20
N SER A 258 -7.79 18.35 -3.09
CA SER A 258 -9.25 18.30 -3.09
C SER A 258 -9.87 19.61 -3.58
N LEU A 259 -9.36 20.77 -3.14
CA LEU A 259 -9.86 22.08 -3.57
C LEU A 259 -9.62 22.32 -5.06
N ALA A 260 -8.44 21.96 -5.56
CA ALA A 260 -8.11 22.15 -6.96
C ALA A 260 -8.87 21.18 -7.87
N LEU A 261 -9.05 19.94 -7.43
CA LEU A 261 -9.86 18.97 -8.14
C LEU A 261 -11.34 19.35 -8.11
N ALA A 262 -11.84 19.94 -7.01
CA ALA A 262 -13.20 20.48 -6.96
C ALA A 262 -13.47 21.52 -8.05
N PHE A 263 -12.46 22.31 -8.41
CA PHE A 263 -12.55 23.29 -9.47
C PHE A 263 -12.35 22.69 -10.86
N ALA A 264 -11.33 21.86 -11.03
CA ALA A 264 -10.94 21.31 -12.33
C ALA A 264 -11.88 20.19 -12.80
N ASP A 265 -12.30 19.30 -11.88
CA ASP A 265 -13.18 18.16 -12.15
C ASP A 265 -13.93 17.72 -10.86
N PRO A 266 -15.10 18.33 -10.58
CA PRO A 266 -15.90 18.00 -9.40
C PRO A 266 -16.36 16.54 -9.34
N LEU A 267 -16.54 15.89 -10.49
CA LEU A 267 -16.95 14.48 -10.54
C LEU A 267 -15.79 13.57 -10.11
N LEU A 268 -14.57 13.89 -10.53
CA LEU A 268 -13.38 13.16 -10.13
C LEU A 268 -13.08 13.32 -8.62
N LEU A 269 -13.30 14.51 -8.06
CA LEU A 269 -13.25 14.68 -6.60
C LEU A 269 -14.33 13.85 -5.89
N ALA A 270 -15.57 13.91 -6.38
CA ALA A 270 -16.67 13.14 -5.81
C ALA A 270 -16.39 11.62 -5.84
N ALA A 271 -15.55 11.17 -6.77
CA ALA A 271 -15.11 9.79 -6.90
C ALA A 271 -13.96 9.39 -5.95
N ALA A 272 -13.13 10.33 -5.47
CA ALA A 272 -11.91 10.01 -4.70
C ALA A 272 -11.79 10.72 -3.35
N SER A 273 -12.82 11.44 -2.90
CA SER A 273 -12.78 12.27 -1.68
C SER A 273 -12.90 11.51 -0.36
N THR A 274 -13.52 10.33 -0.37
CA THR A 274 -13.69 9.47 0.82
C THR A 274 -13.52 8.01 0.46
N ARG A 275 -13.33 7.15 1.48
CA ARG A 275 -13.31 5.69 1.30
C ARG A 275 -14.53 5.19 0.52
N GLY A 276 -15.72 5.52 1.00
CA GLY A 276 -16.97 5.06 0.40
C GLY A 276 -17.19 5.62 -1.01
N ALA A 277 -16.70 6.82 -1.30
CA ALA A 277 -16.72 7.38 -2.64
C ALA A 277 -15.82 6.61 -3.61
N LEU A 278 -14.57 6.36 -3.20
CA LEU A 278 -13.63 5.62 -4.02
C LEU A 278 -14.09 4.18 -4.22
N GLU A 279 -14.62 3.53 -3.19
CA GLU A 279 -15.11 2.16 -3.31
C GLU A 279 -16.31 2.03 -4.27
N ARG A 280 -17.26 2.97 -4.25
CA ARG A 280 -18.36 3.01 -5.22
C ARG A 280 -17.86 3.20 -6.64
N THR A 281 -16.85 4.05 -6.83
CA THR A 281 -16.24 4.28 -8.16
C THR A 281 -15.48 3.04 -8.62
N ARG A 282 -14.67 2.46 -7.73
CA ARG A 282 -13.86 1.26 -7.98
C ARG A 282 -14.69 0.07 -8.45
N THR A 283 -15.88 -0.09 -7.87
CA THR A 283 -16.78 -1.20 -8.20
C THR A 283 -17.68 -0.95 -9.40
N SER A 284 -17.59 0.22 -10.06
CA SER A 284 -18.36 0.53 -11.27
C SER A 284 -17.87 -0.20 -12.52
N ASP A 285 -18.68 -0.25 -13.59
CA ASP A 285 -18.29 -0.87 -14.86
C ASP A 285 -17.21 -0.04 -15.54
N GLY A 286 -16.14 -0.69 -16.01
CA GLY A 286 -15.05 -0.03 -16.72
C GLY A 286 -14.11 0.80 -15.83
N PHE A 287 -14.16 0.59 -14.50
CA PHE A 287 -13.21 1.25 -13.59
C PHE A 287 -11.76 0.92 -13.96
N SER A 288 -10.93 1.96 -13.91
CA SER A 288 -9.48 1.89 -14.00
C SER A 288 -8.89 2.82 -12.97
N PHE A 289 -8.08 2.29 -12.05
CA PHE A 289 -7.41 3.11 -11.05
C PHE A 289 -6.32 3.96 -11.71
N PHE A 290 -5.58 3.38 -12.67
CA PHE A 290 -4.66 4.16 -13.50
C PHE A 290 -5.36 5.24 -14.32
N GLY A 291 -6.55 4.94 -14.86
CA GLY A 291 -7.38 5.94 -15.54
C GLY A 291 -7.76 7.08 -14.61
N LEU A 292 -8.22 6.77 -13.40
CA LEU A 292 -8.57 7.75 -12.37
C LEU A 292 -7.39 8.66 -12.02
N THR A 293 -6.21 8.09 -11.74
CA THR A 293 -5.02 8.87 -11.37
C THR A 293 -4.49 9.70 -12.53
N ASN A 294 -4.50 9.15 -13.76
CA ASN A 294 -4.14 9.90 -14.97
C ASN A 294 -5.09 11.07 -15.23
N LEU A 295 -6.40 10.89 -15.06
CA LEU A 295 -7.37 11.98 -15.19
C LEU A 295 -7.10 13.07 -14.15
N ALA A 296 -6.76 12.70 -12.91
CA ALA A 296 -6.44 13.67 -11.87
C ALA A 296 -5.17 14.45 -12.21
N GLN A 297 -4.12 13.78 -12.69
CA GLN A 297 -2.88 14.42 -13.16
C GLN A 297 -3.14 15.38 -14.33
N VAL A 298 -3.99 14.99 -15.29
CA VAL A 298 -4.35 15.84 -16.44
C VAL A 298 -5.17 17.05 -15.99
N ALA A 299 -6.15 16.86 -15.12
CA ALA A 299 -7.00 17.92 -14.59
C ALA A 299 -6.19 18.96 -13.81
N LEU A 300 -5.18 18.50 -13.06
CA LEU A 300 -4.30 19.31 -12.23
C LEU A 300 -3.00 19.72 -12.93
N SER A 301 -2.90 19.55 -14.26
CA SER A 301 -1.72 19.95 -15.02
C SER A 301 -1.47 21.46 -14.91
N PRO A 302 -0.20 21.92 -14.79
CA PRO A 302 0.14 23.35 -14.76
C PRO A 302 -0.34 24.14 -16.00
N LEU A 303 -0.64 23.46 -17.10
CA LEU A 303 -1.14 24.06 -18.34
C LEU A 303 -2.66 24.28 -18.34
N ARG A 304 -3.37 23.86 -17.28
CA ARG A 304 -4.81 24.04 -17.14
C ARG A 304 -5.12 25.01 -15.99
N PRO A 305 -6.21 25.79 -16.09
CA PRO A 305 -6.70 26.56 -14.96
C PRO A 305 -7.00 25.62 -13.79
N ASN A 306 -6.24 25.76 -12.71
CA ASN A 306 -6.47 25.08 -11.45
C ASN A 306 -6.11 26.04 -10.29
N PHE A 307 -6.58 25.72 -9.09
CA PHE A 307 -6.25 26.47 -7.87
C PHE A 307 -5.10 25.81 -7.11
N LEU A 308 -4.13 25.21 -7.80
CA LEU A 308 -2.91 24.77 -7.15
C LEU A 308 -2.12 26.04 -6.77
N VAL A 309 -1.94 26.24 -5.47
CA VAL A 309 -1.25 27.39 -4.89
C VAL A 309 0.11 26.97 -4.30
N GLY A 310 0.51 25.71 -4.45
CA GLY A 310 1.79 25.16 -4.02
C GLY A 310 2.96 26.16 -4.07
N ASP A 311 3.85 26.08 -3.09
CA ASP A 311 4.88 27.09 -2.81
C ASP A 311 6.05 27.14 -3.80
N ASP A 312 6.08 26.27 -4.81
CA ASP A 312 7.15 26.23 -5.80
C ASP A 312 6.85 27.10 -7.03
N LEU A 313 7.14 28.40 -6.90
CA LEU A 313 7.78 29.30 -7.89
C LEU A 313 7.36 29.29 -9.39
N ASN A 314 6.24 28.70 -9.80
CA ASN A 314 5.73 28.79 -11.18
C ASN A 314 4.20 28.71 -11.34
N ASN A 315 3.44 28.92 -10.27
CA ASN A 315 1.99 29.09 -10.37
C ASN A 315 1.67 30.51 -10.87
N LEU A 316 1.80 30.74 -12.18
CA LEU A 316 1.07 31.81 -12.85
C LEU A 316 -0.41 31.43 -12.85
N ALA A 317 -1.04 31.59 -11.69
CA ALA A 317 -2.44 31.98 -11.65
C ALA A 317 -2.51 33.32 -12.38
N LEU A 318 -2.74 33.28 -13.69
CA LEU A 318 -3.35 34.40 -14.40
C LEU A 318 -4.73 34.52 -13.78
N ALA A 319 -4.78 35.28 -12.69
CA ALA A 319 -5.98 35.88 -12.19
C ALA A 319 -6.69 36.46 -13.41
N SER A 320 -7.89 35.96 -13.67
CA SER A 320 -8.95 36.83 -14.18
C SER A 320 -9.01 38.00 -13.19
N GLN A 321 -8.24 39.05 -13.47
CA GLN A 321 -8.58 40.38 -13.01
C GLN A 321 -9.97 40.65 -13.57
N GLY A 322 -10.86 41.07 -12.68
CA GLY A 322 -12.25 41.30 -13.01
C GLY A 322 -12.42 42.32 -14.13
N ASP A 323 -13.54 42.14 -14.82
CA ASP A 323 -14.49 43.22 -15.09
C ASP A 323 -15.89 42.70 -14.69
#